data_AF-A0A0B3AG57-F1
#
_entry.id   AF-A0A0B3AG57-F1
#
_cell.length_a   1.000
_cell.length_b   1.000
_cell.length_c   1.000
_cell.angle_alpha   90.00
_cell.angle_beta   90.00
_cell.angle_gamma   90.00
#
_symmetry.space_group_name_H-M   'P 1'
#
loop_
_entity.id
_entity.type
_entity.pdbx_description
1 polymer ?
#
loop_
_entity_poly.entity_id
_entity_poly.type
_entity_poly.pdbx_seq_one_letter_code
_entity_poly.pdbx_strand_id
1 'polypeptide(L)' 'MRMLQMPKCCGREMQPNMETLKFIEMNCGICGDVVYVKKEQAEKPQMLDD' A
#
# COMPACT_ATOMS: atom_id res chain seq x y z
N MET A 1 0.90 4.29 -15.32
CA MET A 1 1.20 4.21 -13.86
C MET A 1 -0.06 3.69 -13.18
N ARG A 2 -0.05 2.48 -12.59
CA ARG A 2 -1.20 2.01 -11.79
C ARG A 2 -1.26 2.87 -10.53
N MET A 3 -2.34 3.64 -10.37
CA MET A 3 -2.59 4.40 -9.14
C MET A 3 -2.85 3.40 -8.02
N LEU A 4 -2.06 3.47 -6.94
CA LEU A 4 -2.29 2.67 -5.74
C LEU A 4 -3.66 3.07 -5.17
N GLN A 5 -4.67 2.19 -5.20
CA GLN A 5 -5.95 2.49 -4.57
C GLN A 5 -5.76 2.49 -3.06
N MET A 6 -5.93 3.66 -2.43
CA MET A 6 -5.81 3.80 -0.98
C MET A 6 -6.99 3.08 -0.30
N PRO A 7 -6.74 2.29 0.75
CA PRO A 7 -7.79 1.65 1.50
C PRO A 7 -8.69 2.69 2.17
N LYS A 8 -9.97 2.33 2.33
CA LYS A 8 -10.96 3.14 3.01
C LYS A 8 -11.33 2.50 4.34
N CYS A 9 -11.45 3.32 5.37
CA CYS A 9 -11.94 2.93 6.70
C CYS A 9 -12.88 4.03 7.22
N CYS A 10 -13.95 3.65 7.91
CA CYS A 10 -14.96 4.60 8.44
C CYS A 10 -15.52 5.58 7.39
N GLY A 11 -15.66 5.14 6.13
CA GLY A 11 -16.18 5.96 5.04
C GLY A 11 -15.22 7.01 4.49
N ARG A 12 -13.95 7.04 4.93
CA ARG A 12 -12.90 7.94 4.43
C ARG A 12 -11.68 7.17 3.96
N GLU A 13 -10.88 7.80 3.12
CA GLU A 13 -9.56 7.27 2.75
C GLU A 13 -8.64 7.30 3.98
N MET A 14 -7.90 6.22 4.19
CA MET A 14 -6.91 6.13 5.26
C MET A 14 -5.69 6.98 4.91
N GLN A 15 -5.01 7.50 5.94
CA GLN A 15 -3.83 8.34 5.76
C GLN A 15 -2.54 7.51 5.90
N PRO A 16 -1.53 7.71 5.04
CA PRO A 16 -0.24 7.06 5.20
C PRO A 16 0.47 7.62 6.44
N ASN A 17 0.96 6.73 7.31
CA ASN A 17 1.72 7.08 8.49
C ASN A 17 3.23 6.83 8.31
N MET A 18 3.58 5.64 7.81
CA MET A 18 4.97 5.23 7.60
C MET A 18 5.10 4.41 6.31
N GLU A 19 6.19 4.61 5.58
CA GLU A 19 6.45 3.92 4.33
C GLU A 19 7.77 3.14 4.39
N THR A 20 7.73 1.85 4.05
CA THR A 20 8.89 0.96 3.95
C THR A 20 9.12 0.54 2.50
N LEU A 21 10.20 -0.20 2.20
CA LEU A 21 10.46 -0.68 0.83
C LEU A 21 9.33 -1.53 0.23
N LYS A 22 8.61 -2.29 1.06
CA LYS A 22 7.59 -3.26 0.60
C LYS A 22 6.17 -2.90 1.00
N PHE A 23 5.99 -2.08 2.03
CA PHE A 23 4.68 -1.79 2.61
C PHE A 23 4.51 -0.31 2.94
N ILE A 24 3.27 0.14 2.93
CA ILE A 24 2.84 1.44 3.43
C ILE A 24 1.90 1.18 4.60
N GLU A 25 2.27 1.65 5.78
CA GLU A 25 1.39 1.69 6.95
C GLU A 25 0.37 2.81 6.79
N MET A 26 -0.90 2.46 6.89
CA MET A 26 -2.03 3.37 6.77
C MET A 26 -2.80 3.40 8.08
N ASN A 27 -3.13 4.59 8.58
CA ASN A 27 -3.89 4.81 9.79
C ASN A 27 -5.29 5.38 9.48
N CYS A 28 -6.32 4.90 10.18
CA CYS A 28 -7.63 5.51 10.18
C CYS A 28 -7.71 6.59 11.26
N GLY A 29 -7.75 7.87 10.87
CA GLY A 29 -7.94 8.98 11.81
C GLY A 29 -9.31 9.06 12.50
N ILE A 30 -10.20 8.07 12.32
CA ILE A 30 -11.51 8.00 12.99
C ILE A 30 -11.50 6.94 14.10
N CYS A 31 -11.26 5.66 13.76
CA CYS A 31 -11.26 4.57 14.72
C CYS A 31 -9.87 4.25 15.30
N GLY A 32 -8.80 4.77 14.70
CA GLY A 32 -7.42 4.46 15.09
C GLY A 32 -6.87 3.16 14.51
N ASP A 33 -7.62 2.45 13.65
CA ASP A 33 -7.14 1.21 13.03
C ASP A 33 -5.91 1.45 12.15
N VAL A 34 -5.05 0.43 12.08
CA VAL A 34 -3.82 0.44 11.30
C VAL A 34 -3.81 -0.76 10.36
N VAL A 35 -3.52 -0.52 9.08
CA VAL A 35 -3.38 -1.56 8.06
C VAL A 35 -2.10 -1.36 7.25
N TYR A 36 -1.56 -2.45 6.69
CA TYR A 36 -0.35 -2.43 5.89
C TYR A 36 -0.66 -2.77 4.43
N VAL A 37 -0.42 -1.82 3.53
CA VAL A 37 -0.63 -1.97 2.08
C VAL A 37 0.67 -2.40 1.43
N LYS A 38 0.70 -3.55 0.78
CA LYS A 38 1.87 -4.02 0.03
C LYS A 38 2.04 -3.19 -1.25
N LYS A 39 3.22 -2.62 -1.45
CA LYS A 39 3.60 -2.01 -2.73
C LYS A 39 3.73 -3.13 -3.76
N GLU A 40 2.90 -3.12 -4.80
CA GLU A 40 3.14 -3.96 -5.97
C GLU A 40 4.40 -3.46 -6.70
N GLN A 41 5.59 -3.83 -6.23
CA GLN A 41 6.75 -3.93 -7.10
C GLN A 41 6.59 -5.22 -7.91
N ALA A 42 5.76 -5.15 -8.95
CA ALA A 42 5.69 -6.20 -9.94
C ALA A 42 6.78 -5.97 -10.99
N GLU A 43 8.06 -6.06 -10.60
CA GLU A 43 9.05 -6.47 -11.59
C GLU A 43 8.89 -7.97 -11.73
N LYS A 44 8.08 -8.37 -12.72
CA LYS A 44 8.03 -9.76 -13.16
C LYS A 44 9.49 -10.14 -13.48
N PRO A 45 10.08 -11.16 -12.85
CA PRO A 45 11.42 -11.58 -13.21
C PRO A 45 11.45 -11.84 -14.71
N GLN A 46 12.32 -11.15 -15.43
CA GLN A 46 12.56 -11.42 -16.84
C GLN A 46 13.26 -12.78 -16.88
N MET A 47 12.71 -13.73 -17.65
CA MET A 47 13.47 -14.94 -17.96
C MET A 47 14.67 -14.52 -18.79
N LEU A 48 15.88 -14.84 -18.33
CA LEU A 48 17.06 -14.77 -19.17
C LEU A 48 16.95 -15.96 -20.13
N ASP A 49 16.82 -15.68 -21.42
CA ASP A 49 17.01 -16.70 -22.44
C ASP A 49 18.53 -17.00 -22.51
N ASP A 50 18.90 -18.28 -22.40
CA ASP A 50 20.28 -18.80 -22.43
C ASP A 50 20.98 -18.59 -23.79
#